data_AF-A0A946QYV9-F1
#
_entry.id   AF-A0A946QYV9-F1
#
_cell.length_a   1.000
_cell.length_b   1.000
_cell.length_c   1.000
_cell.angle_alpha   90.00
_cell.angle_beta   90.00
_cell.angle_gamma   90.00
#
_symmetry.space_group_name_H-M   'P 1'
#
loop_
_entity.id
_entity.type
_entity.pdbx_description
1 polymer ?
#
loop_
_entity_poly.entity_id
_entity_poly.type
_entity_poly.pdbx_seq_one_letter_code
_entity_poly.pdbx_strand_id
1 'polypeptide(L)' 'RTEEQLAQDYSAMGDSVAVITDIIAGDSMAEDDAADRQDCVDRNVQHLELMVAKDDWGDEDMTACDAAIVAGNGYTAS' A
#
# COMPACT_ATOMS: atom_id res chain seq x y z
N ARG A 1 -12.10 -4.31 15.57
CA ARG A 1 -12.75 -5.08 14.48
C ARG A 1 -12.97 -6.53 14.93
N THR A 2 -13.77 -7.35 14.24
CA THR A 2 -13.78 -8.81 14.49
C THR A 2 -12.49 -9.45 13.97
N GLU A 3 -12.15 -10.66 14.41
CA GLU A 3 -10.98 -11.40 13.88
C GLU A 3 -11.04 -11.57 12.35
N GLU A 4 -12.23 -11.87 11.80
CA GLU A 4 -12.44 -11.99 10.35
C GLU A 4 -12.21 -10.66 9.62
N GLN A 5 -12.68 -9.55 10.19
CA GLN A 5 -12.45 -8.22 9.63
C GLN A 5 -10.97 -7.83 9.69
N LEU A 6 -10.26 -8.16 10.79
CA LEU A 6 -8.82 -7.91 10.90
C LEU A 6 -8.04 -8.70 9.84
N ALA A 7 -8.35 -9.98 9.65
CA ALA A 7 -7.73 -10.80 8.63
C ALA A 7 -7.99 -10.27 7.21
N GLN A 8 -9.22 -9.83 6.93
CA GLN A 8 -9.57 -9.23 5.65
C GLN A 8 -8.81 -7.92 5.41
N ASP A 9 -8.76 -7.05 6.41
CA ASP A 9 -8.07 -5.76 6.32
C ASP A 9 -6.57 -5.96 6.13
N TYR A 10 -5.95 -6.92 6.83
CA TYR A 10 -4.53 -7.24 6.67
C TYR A 10 -4.22 -7.81 5.28
N SER A 11 -5.12 -8.65 4.74
CA SER A 11 -5.02 -9.11 3.35
C SER A 11 -5.07 -7.94 2.36
N ALA A 12 -6.01 -7.00 2.56
CA ALA A 12 -6.14 -5.81 1.71
C ALA A 12 -4.92 -4.89 1.80
N MET A 13 -4.27 -4.78 2.96
CA MET A 13 -2.99 -4.09 3.09
C MET A 13 -1.90 -4.77 2.24
N GLY A 14 -1.84 -6.11 2.26
CA GLY A 14 -0.95 -6.87 1.39
C GLY A 14 -1.15 -6.58 -0.11
N ASP A 15 -2.41 -6.43 -0.54
CA ASP A 15 -2.73 -6.05 -1.92
C ASP A 15 -2.22 -4.63 -2.25
N SER A 16 -2.36 -3.66 -1.33
CA SER A 16 -1.79 -2.32 -1.50
C SER A 16 -0.25 -2.34 -1.60
N VAL A 17 0.42 -3.19 -0.81
CA VAL A 17 1.88 -3.38 -0.89
C VAL A 17 2.28 -3.88 -2.28
N ALA A 18 1.56 -4.87 -2.82
CA ALA A 18 1.81 -5.40 -4.16
C ALA A 18 1.62 -4.33 -5.24
N VAL A 19 0.50 -3.60 -5.20
CA VAL A 19 0.22 -2.52 -6.17
C VAL A 19 1.30 -1.44 -6.16
N ILE A 20 1.72 -0.96 -4.98
CA ILE A 20 2.80 0.03 -4.86
C ILE A 20 4.09 -0.52 -5.47
N THR A 21 4.46 -1.74 -5.09
CA THR A 21 5.72 -2.35 -5.53
C THR A 21 5.75 -2.55 -7.05
N ASP A 22 4.66 -3.08 -7.63
CA ASP A 22 4.57 -3.36 -9.06
C ASP A 22 4.56 -2.08 -9.90
N ILE A 23 3.89 -1.01 -9.44
CA ILE A 23 3.91 0.28 -10.15
C ILE A 23 5.32 0.91 -10.09
N ILE A 24 5.98 0.88 -8.92
CA ILE A 24 7.35 1.41 -8.78
C ILE A 24 8.34 0.63 -9.66
N ALA A 25 8.16 -0.69 -9.76
CA ALA A 25 8.99 -1.55 -10.62
C ALA A 25 8.72 -1.35 -12.12
N GLY A 26 7.58 -0.73 -12.48
CA GLY A 26 7.11 -0.62 -13.85
C GLY A 26 6.47 -1.89 -14.39
N ASP A 27 6.13 -2.84 -13.53
CA ASP A 27 5.44 -4.10 -13.86
C ASP A 27 3.92 -3.90 -13.99
N SER A 28 3.39 -2.78 -13.51
CA SER A 28 1.98 -2.40 -13.59
C SER A 28 1.80 -0.93 -14.01
N MET A 29 0.67 -0.62 -14.66
CA MET A 29 0.30 0.73 -15.12
C MET A 29 1.34 1.41 -16.04
N ALA A 30 2.17 0.62 -16.75
CA ALA A 30 3.22 1.14 -17.62
C ALA A 30 2.68 1.93 -18.83
N GLU A 31 1.45 1.63 -19.28
CA GLU A 31 0.78 2.34 -20.38
C GLU A 31 -0.05 3.55 -19.94
N ASP A 32 -0.32 3.68 -18.63
CA ASP A 32 -1.06 4.81 -18.08
C ASP A 32 -0.20 6.08 -18.09
N ASP A 33 -0.79 7.25 -17.84
CA ASP A 33 0.01 8.46 -17.72
C ASP A 33 0.68 8.57 -16.33
N ALA A 34 1.65 9.49 -16.22
CA ALA A 34 2.40 9.66 -14.97
C ALA A 34 1.50 10.13 -13.82
N ALA A 35 0.46 10.92 -14.10
CA ALA A 35 -0.45 11.40 -13.06
C ALA A 35 -1.29 10.25 -12.50
N ASP A 36 -1.83 9.39 -13.37
CA ASP A 36 -2.61 8.21 -12.98
C ASP A 36 -1.77 7.22 -12.16
N ARG A 37 -0.50 6.98 -12.56
CA ARG A 37 0.43 6.15 -11.76
C ARG A 37 0.70 6.76 -10.39
N GLN A 38 0.99 8.06 -10.34
CA GLN A 38 1.27 8.75 -9.08
C GLN A 38 0.05 8.67 -8.15
N ASP A 39 -1.13 9.03 -8.65
CA ASP A 39 -2.38 9.00 -7.87
C ASP A 39 -2.73 7.58 -7.39
N CYS A 40 -2.33 6.54 -8.12
CA CYS A 40 -2.51 5.16 -7.69
C CYS A 40 -1.58 4.80 -6.52
N VAL A 41 -0.29 5.16 -6.61
CA VAL A 41 0.66 4.94 -5.51
C VAL A 41 0.24 5.74 -4.28
N ASP A 42 -0.08 7.02 -4.42
CA ASP A 42 -0.45 7.91 -3.31
C ASP A 42 -1.68 7.41 -2.55
N ARG A 43 -2.72 6.92 -3.26
CA ARG A 43 -3.91 6.35 -2.62
C ARG A 43 -3.62 5.07 -1.84
N ASN A 44 -2.76 4.20 -2.36
CA ASN A 44 -2.39 2.97 -1.66
C ASN A 44 -1.47 3.25 -0.47
N VAL A 45 -0.56 4.24 -0.57
CA VAL A 45 0.24 4.71 0.57
C VAL A 45 -0.67 5.25 1.66
N GLN A 46 -1.62 6.14 1.31
CA GLN A 46 -2.58 6.68 2.28
C GLN A 46 -3.40 5.57 2.96
N HIS A 47 -3.84 4.55 2.20
CA HIS A 47 -4.51 3.40 2.78
C HIS A 47 -3.63 2.70 3.83
N LEU A 48 -2.39 2.38 3.48
CA LEU A 48 -1.45 1.71 4.41
C LEU A 48 -1.18 2.57 5.66
N GLU A 49 -0.91 3.87 5.50
CA GLU A 49 -0.69 4.79 6.63
C GLU A 49 -1.89 4.82 7.58
N LEU A 50 -3.12 4.88 7.04
CA LEU A 50 -4.35 4.86 7.84
C LEU A 50 -4.58 3.53 8.55
N MET A 51 -4.18 2.41 7.92
CA MET A 51 -4.37 1.08 8.49
C MET A 51 -3.31 0.77 9.55
N VAL A 52 -2.03 1.03 9.28
CA VAL A 52 -0.93 0.85 10.25
C VAL A 52 -1.14 1.69 11.51
N ALA A 53 -1.73 2.88 11.39
CA ALA A 53 -2.00 3.76 12.54
C ALA A 53 -3.12 3.28 13.49
N LYS A 54 -3.86 2.21 13.15
CA LYS A 54 -4.92 1.68 14.03
C LYS A 54 -4.31 0.96 15.23
N ASP A 55 -4.98 1.08 16.37
CA ASP A 55 -4.54 0.50 17.65
C ASP A 55 -5.17 -0.87 17.97
N ASP A 56 -6.12 -1.32 17.15
CA ASP A 56 -6.87 -2.57 17.34
C ASP A 56 -6.28 -3.78 16.57
N TRP A 57 -5.03 -3.69 16.12
CA TRP A 57 -4.26 -4.82 15.58
C TRP A 57 -3.77 -5.77 16.68
N GLY A 58 -3.43 -7.00 16.30
CA GLY A 58 -2.82 -7.99 17.16
C GLY A 58 -1.31 -8.06 16.96
N ASP A 59 -0.81 -9.27 16.66
CA ASP A 59 0.62 -9.57 16.48
C ASP A 59 1.04 -9.63 14.99
N GLU A 60 0.23 -9.09 14.08
CA GLU A 60 0.57 -9.04 12.65
C GLU A 60 1.85 -8.22 12.39
N ASP A 61 2.64 -8.65 11.40
CA ASP A 61 3.90 -7.98 11.02
C ASP A 61 3.66 -6.88 9.97
N MET A 62 3.79 -5.62 10.38
CA MET A 62 3.59 -4.46 9.50
C MET A 62 4.82 -4.07 8.69
N THR A 63 5.94 -4.79 8.79
CA THR A 63 7.22 -4.41 8.16
C THR A 63 7.10 -4.18 6.65
N ALA A 64 6.34 -5.02 5.94
CA ALA A 64 6.14 -4.87 4.50
C ALA A 64 5.31 -3.62 4.17
N CYS A 65 4.33 -3.28 5.00
CA CYS A 65 3.52 -2.09 4.84
C CYS A 65 4.35 -0.82 5.06
N ASP A 66 5.15 -0.79 6.14
CA ASP A 66 6.05 0.33 6.43
C ASP A 66 7.07 0.55 5.30
N ALA A 67 7.64 -0.53 4.76
CA ALA A 67 8.56 -0.46 3.63
C ALA A 67 7.88 0.09 2.37
N ALA A 68 6.65 -0.37 2.07
CA ALA A 68 5.88 0.13 0.93
C ALA A 68 5.47 1.60 1.10
N ILE A 69 5.11 2.04 2.31
CA ILE A 69 4.83 3.45 2.63
C ILE A 69 6.07 4.31 2.32
N VAL A 70 7.27 3.89 2.77
CA VAL A 70 8.51 4.62 2.51
C VAL A 70 8.81 4.68 1.01
N ALA A 71 8.69 3.55 0.31
CA ALA A 71 8.94 3.49 -1.13
C ALA A 71 7.96 4.36 -1.93
N GLY A 72 6.66 4.27 -1.62
CA GLY A 72 5.62 5.05 -2.27
C GLY A 72 5.73 6.54 -2.00
N ASN A 73 6.02 6.96 -0.78
CA ASN A 73 6.28 8.37 -0.45
C ASN A 73 7.53 8.94 -1.15
N GLY A 74 8.47 8.08 -1.56
CA GLY A 74 9.65 8.45 -2.33
C GLY A 74 9.46 8.36 -3.86
N TYR A 75 8.34 7.83 -4.33
CA TYR A 75 8.08 7.63 -5.74
C TYR A 75 7.59 8.93 -6.40
N THR A 76 8.15 9.23 -7.58
CA THR A 76 7.66 10.26 -8.48
C THR A 76 7.55 9.66 -9.87
N ALA A 77 6.34 9.51 -10.36
CA ALA A 77 6.10 9.01 -11.71
C ALA A 77 6.70 9.97 -12.76
N SER A 78 7.39 9.41 -13.75
CA SER A 78 8.00 10.13 -14.88
C SER A 78 7.30 9.85 -16.20
#